data_AF-A0A397UM28-F1
#
_entry.id   AF-A0A397UM28-F1
#
_cell.length_a   1.000
_cell.length_b   1.000
_cell.length_c   1.000
_cell.angle_alpha   90.00
_cell.angle_beta   90.00
_cell.angle_gamma   90.00
#
_symmetry.space_group_name_H-M   'P 1'
#
loop_
_entity.id
_entity.type
_entity.pdbx_description
1 polymer ?
#
loop_
_entity_poly.entity_id
_entity_poly.type
_entity_poly.pdbx_seq_one_letter_code
_entity_poly.pdbx_strand_id
1 'polypeptide(L)' 'KCKFGDCNDKAVKIVGHCRYCEMDFCSRHRLPEAHACINLTSCKQASFEKNAAKLRSEQCVASKV' A
#
# COMPACT_ATOMS: atom_id res chain seq x y z
N LYS A 1 -10.57 13.33 -11.29
CA LYS A 1 -11.64 12.82 -10.41
C LYS A 1 -11.17 11.48 -9.87
N CYS A 2 -11.42 11.18 -8.60
CA CYS A 2 -11.02 9.89 -8.04
C CYS A 2 -11.59 8.74 -8.89
N LYS A 3 -10.75 7.77 -9.26
CA LYS A 3 -11.15 6.60 -10.06
C LYS A 3 -11.72 5.45 -9.24
N PHE A 4 -12.00 5.66 -7.96
CA PHE A 4 -12.56 4.66 -7.08
C PHE A 4 -14.09 4.76 -7.00
N GLY A 5 -14.79 3.77 -7.56
CA GLY A 5 -16.25 3.64 -7.51
C GLY A 5 -16.98 4.96 -7.82
N ASP A 6 -17.88 5.33 -6.92
CA ASP A 6 -18.67 6.58 -6.96
C ASP A 6 -18.03 7.74 -6.18
N CYS A 7 -16.71 7.73 -5.98
CA CYS A 7 -16.06 8.82 -5.28
C CYS A 7 -16.08 10.11 -6.13
N ASN A 8 -16.72 11.15 -5.59
CA ASN A 8 -16.84 12.45 -6.26
C ASN A 8 -15.70 13.44 -5.94
N ASP A 9 -14.72 13.03 -5.13
CA ASP A 9 -13.58 13.87 -4.79
C ASP A 9 -12.63 14.12 -5.99
N LYS A 10 -11.92 15.25 -5.92
CA LYS A 10 -10.85 15.56 -6.87
C LYS A 10 -9.64 14.68 -6.59
N ALA A 11 -9.04 14.17 -7.67
CA ALA A 11 -7.79 13.43 -7.57
C ALA A 11 -6.64 14.40 -7.27
N VAL A 12 -5.71 13.99 -6.42
CA VAL A 12 -4.57 14.82 -6.02
C VAL A 12 -3.40 14.52 -6.96
N LYS A 13 -2.90 15.52 -7.67
CA LYS A 13 -1.87 15.32 -8.71
C LYS A 13 -0.51 14.82 -8.17
N ILE A 14 -0.18 15.11 -6.92
CA ILE A 14 1.14 14.81 -6.34
C ILE A 14 1.16 13.44 -5.65
N VAL A 15 0.19 13.18 -4.76
CA VAL A 15 0.13 11.97 -3.91
C VAL A 15 -1.02 11.03 -4.26
N GLY A 16 -1.85 11.40 -5.23
CA GLY A 16 -3.01 10.61 -5.63
C GLY A 16 -2.71 9.52 -6.65
N HIS A 17 -1.52 9.52 -7.27
CA HIS A 17 -1.16 8.52 -8.27
C HIS A 17 -0.70 7.21 -7.61
N CYS A 18 -1.43 6.12 -7.85
CA CYS A 18 -1.08 4.81 -7.33
C CYS A 18 -0.10 4.10 -8.27
N ARG A 19 1.11 3.81 -7.81
CA ARG A 19 2.17 3.10 -8.58
C ARG A 19 1.82 1.67 -9.03
N TYR A 20 0.76 1.08 -8.49
CA TYR A 20 0.41 -0.32 -8.72
C TYR A 20 -0.63 -0.51 -9.82
N CYS A 21 -1.60 0.41 -9.89
CA CYS A 21 -2.66 0.40 -10.90
C CYS A 21 -2.58 1.61 -11.84
N GLU A 22 -1.59 2.49 -11.64
CA GLU A 22 -1.33 3.69 -12.45
C GLU A 22 -2.56 4.62 -12.58
N MET A 23 -3.40 4.62 -11.56
CA MET A 23 -4.65 5.38 -11.49
C MET A 23 -4.55 6.52 -10.48
N ASP A 24 -5.32 7.58 -10.73
CA ASP A 24 -5.37 8.76 -9.88
C ASP A 24 -6.54 8.74 -8.88
N PHE A 25 -6.22 9.00 -7.62
CA PHE A 25 -7.12 8.96 -6.48
C PHE A 25 -7.10 10.27 -5.68
N CYS A 26 -8.13 10.48 -4.86
CA CYS A 26 -8.19 11.61 -3.93
C CYS A 26 -7.34 11.36 -2.68
N SER A 27 -7.17 12.39 -1.83
CA SER A 27 -6.40 12.27 -0.58
C SER A 27 -6.87 11.12 0.32
N ARG A 28 -8.17 10.79 0.30
CA ARG A 28 -8.77 9.70 1.07
C ARG A 28 -8.47 8.32 0.49
N HIS A 29 -8.46 8.20 -0.85
CA HIS A 29 -8.30 6.94 -1.57
C HIS A 29 -6.86 6.69 -2.09
N ARG A 30 -5.88 7.51 -1.68
CA ARG A 30 -4.47 7.37 -2.12
C ARG A 30 -3.80 6.04 -1.71
N LEU A 31 -4.30 5.40 -0.65
CA LEU A 31 -3.77 4.13 -0.17
C LEU A 31 -4.34 2.97 -1.01
N PRO A 32 -3.53 1.94 -1.35
CA PRO A 32 -4.01 0.76 -2.07
C PRO A 32 -5.23 0.09 -1.42
N GLU A 33 -5.26 0.05 -0.09
CA GLU A 33 -6.39 -0.50 0.68
C GLU A 33 -7.65 0.35 0.58
N ALA A 34 -7.50 1.66 0.46
CA ALA A 34 -8.64 2.58 0.43
C ALA A 34 -9.35 2.59 -0.94
N HIS A 35 -8.65 2.32 -2.04
CA HIS A 35 -9.27 2.20 -3.37
C HIS A 35 -9.40 0.76 -3.88
N ALA A 36 -9.25 -0.24 -2.98
CA ALA A 36 -9.29 -1.66 -3.32
C ALA A 36 -8.49 -1.98 -4.60
N CYS A 37 -7.20 -1.65 -4.59
CA CYS A 37 -6.34 -1.79 -5.77
C CYS A 37 -6.42 -3.20 -6.37
N ILE A 38 -6.47 -3.29 -7.71
CA ILE A 38 -6.46 -4.60 -8.39
C ILE A 38 -5.19 -5.41 -8.08
N ASN A 39 -4.07 -4.71 -7.88
CA ASN A 39 -2.77 -5.27 -7.52
C ASN A 39 -2.52 -5.28 -6.00
N LEU A 40 -3.58 -5.24 -5.19
CA LEU A 40 -3.48 -5.24 -3.73
C LEU A 40 -2.85 -6.52 -3.18
N THR A 41 -3.04 -7.66 -3.84
CA THR A 41 -2.37 -8.92 -3.50
C THR A 41 -0.84 -8.78 -3.60
N SER A 42 -0.34 -8.20 -4.68
CA SER A 42 1.10 -7.96 -4.87
C SER A 42 1.63 -6.92 -3.88
N CYS A 43 0.87 -5.86 -3.62
CA CYS A 43 1.21 -4.86 -2.60
C CYS A 43 1.30 -5.49 -1.19
N LYS A 44 0.36 -6.36 -0.83
CA LYS A 44 0.36 -7.08 0.44
C LYS A 44 1.54 -8.04 0.53
N GLN A 45 1.79 -8.84 -0.49
CA GLN A 45 2.93 -9.77 -0.54
C GLN A 45 4.25 -9.03 -0.31
N ALA A 46 4.49 -7.94 -1.04
CA ALA A 46 5.70 -7.14 -0.91
C ALA A 46 5.84 -6.48 0.47
N SER A 47 4.73 -6.03 1.06
CA SER A 47 4.74 -5.48 2.43
C SER A 47 5.02 -6.56 3.48
N PHE A 48 4.46 -7.75 3.30
CA PHE A 48 4.63 -8.89 4.19
C PHE A 48 6.06 -9.39 4.16
N GLU A 49 6.66 -9.54 2.98
CA GLU A 49 8.04 -9.99 2.84
C GLU A 49 9.02 -9.02 3.51
N LYS A 50 8.84 -7.71 3.29
CA LYS A 50 9.65 -6.68 3.97
C LYS A 50 9.48 -6.71 5.48
N ASN A 51 8.24 -6.84 5.96
CA ASN A 51 7.96 -6.92 7.39
C ASN A 51 8.55 -8.21 7.98
N ALA A 52 8.38 -9.35 7.32
CA ALA A 52 8.93 -10.63 7.74
C ALA A 52 10.47 -10.63 7.76
N ALA A 53 11.11 -10.00 6.77
CA ALA A 53 12.56 -9.82 6.75
C ALA A 53 13.03 -8.95 7.92
N LYS A 54 12.34 -7.83 8.17
CA LYS A 54 12.64 -6.94 9.29
C LYS A 54 12.44 -7.63 10.64
N LEU A 55 11.31 -8.29 10.84
CA LEU A 55 11.00 -9.08 12.04
C LEU A 55 12.03 -10.18 12.30
N ARG A 56 12.47 -10.89 11.26
CA ARG A 56 13.55 -11.89 11.38
C ARG A 56 14.89 -11.25 11.73
N SER A 57 15.18 -10.06 11.19
CA SER A 57 16.42 -9.35 11.49
C SER A 57 16.46 -8.76 12.91
N GLU A 58 15.31 -8.38 13.45
CA GLU A 58 15.17 -7.79 14.79
C GLU A 58 14.80 -8.85 15.84
N GLN A 59 14.67 -10.13 15.45
CA GLN A 59 14.46 -11.22 16.40
C GLN A 59 15.67 -11.34 17.32
N CYS A 60 15.45 -11.06 18.61
CA CYS A 60 16.41 -11.37 19.66
C CYS A 60 16.50 -12.90 19.79
N VAL A 61 17.49 -13.51 19.13
CA VAL A 61 17.90 -14.87 19.45
C VAL A 61 18.57 -14.84 20.81
N ALA A 62 17.97 -15.50 21.80
CA ALA A 62 18.61 -15.65 23.10
C ALA A 62 19.97 -16.33 22.89
N SER A 63 21.07 -15.61 23.13
CA SER A 63 22.41 -16.18 23.12
C SER A 63 22.44 -17.32 24.13
N LYS A 64 22.64 -18.53 23.62
CA LYS A 64 22.77 -19.71 24.45
C LYS A 64 24.11 -19.61 25.18
N VAL A 65 24.04 -19.33 26.48
CA VAL A 65 25.16 -19.42 27.44
C VAL A 65 25.45 -20.88 27.76
#